data_AF-A0A1E1WJ68-F1
#
_entry.id   AF-A0A1E1WJ68-F1
#
_cell.length_a   1.000
_cell.length_b   1.000
_cell.length_c   1.000
_cell.angle_alpha   90.00
_cell.angle_beta   90.00
_cell.angle_gamma   90.00
#
_symmetry.space_group_name_H-M   'P 1'
#
loop_
_entity.id
_entity.type
_entity.pdbx_description
1 polymer ?
#
loop_
_entity_poly.entity_id
_entity_poly.type
_entity_poly.pdbx_seq_one_letter_code
_entity_poly.pdbx_strand_id
1 'polypeptide(L)'
;LGPKRASRIRKLFNLSKEDDVRQYVVKRPLEPKEGKTKVRTKAPKIQRLITPVVLQRKRHRLALKKKRCLKRKEQEDAYAKLLAQRKKESKARREIAKRRRSSMRDSKS
;
A
#
# COMPACT_ATOMS: atom_id res chain seq x y z
N LEU A 1 10.31 -22.15 -28.45
CA LEU A 1 9.25 -21.36 -27.76
C LEU A 1 9.57 -19.87 -27.95
N GLY A 2 8.61 -19.05 -28.40
CA GLY A 2 8.84 -17.63 -28.64
C GLY A 2 9.03 -16.79 -27.37
N PRO A 3 9.36 -15.49 -27.51
CA PRO A 3 9.54 -14.59 -26.37
C PRO A 3 8.26 -14.45 -25.53
N LYS A 4 8.38 -14.64 -24.21
CA LYS A 4 7.27 -14.55 -23.23
C LYS A 4 7.17 -13.20 -22.51
N ARG A 5 8.28 -12.47 -22.40
CA ARG A 5 8.32 -11.16 -21.70
C ARG A 5 7.87 -10.06 -22.66
N ALA A 6 7.02 -9.14 -22.18
CA ALA A 6 6.52 -8.02 -22.98
C ALA A 6 7.64 -7.21 -23.66
N SER A 7 8.75 -6.93 -22.96
CA SER A 7 9.89 -6.19 -23.52
C SER A 7 10.60 -6.94 -24.66
N ARG A 8 10.68 -8.27 -24.61
CA ARG A 8 11.30 -9.08 -25.66
C ARG A 8 10.39 -9.21 -26.87
N ILE A 9 9.06 -9.23 -26.67
CA ILE A 9 8.07 -9.22 -27.76
C ILE A 9 8.18 -7.89 -28.52
N ARG A 10 8.25 -6.75 -27.82
CA ARG A 10 8.45 -5.44 -28.46
C ARG A 10 9.71 -5.37 -29.30
N LYS A 11 10.84 -5.86 -28.76
CA LYS A 11 12.12 -5.89 -29.49
C LYS A 11 12.07 -6.77 -30.74
N LEU A 12 11.34 -7.89 -30.70
CA LEU A 12 11.28 -8.82 -31.82
C LEU A 12 10.47 -8.28 -33.00
N PHE A 13 9.39 -7.54 -32.72
CA PHE A 13 8.49 -6.98 -33.74
C PHE A 13 8.71 -5.47 -33.96
N ASN A 14 9.79 -4.89 -33.42
CA ASN A 14 10.07 -3.44 -33.47
C ASN A 14 8.88 -2.55 -33.07
N LEU A 15 8.13 -2.98 -32.05
CA LEU A 15 6.95 -2.25 -31.56
C LEU A 15 7.35 -1.07 -30.68
N SER A 16 6.51 -0.04 -30.71
CA SER A 16 6.53 1.08 -29.77
C SER A 16 6.08 0.64 -28.36
N LYS A 17 6.10 1.57 -27.39
CA LYS A 17 5.67 1.26 -26.01
C LYS A 17 4.14 1.24 -25.90
N GLU A 18 3.49 1.99 -26.77
CA GLU A 18 2.07 2.26 -26.88
C GLU A 18 1.32 1.05 -27.47
N ASP A 19 1.99 0.27 -28.32
CA ASP A 19 1.41 -0.90 -28.98
C ASP A 19 1.04 -2.05 -28.01
N ASP A 20 -0.09 -2.71 -28.29
CA ASP A 20 -0.53 -3.87 -27.53
C ASP A 20 0.21 -5.16 -27.93
N VAL A 21 1.17 -5.54 -27.09
CA VAL A 21 1.95 -6.77 -27.22
C VAL A 21 1.11 -8.07 -27.21
N ARG A 22 -0.16 -8.05 -26.80
CA ARG A 22 -1.02 -9.25 -26.74
C ARG A 22 -1.31 -9.85 -28.11
N GLN A 23 -1.40 -9.01 -29.13
CA GLN A 23 -1.72 -9.42 -30.50
C GLN A 23 -0.54 -10.15 -31.15
N TYR A 24 0.67 -9.72 -30.82
CA TYR A 24 1.93 -10.18 -31.43
C TYR A 24 2.58 -11.37 -30.72
N VAL A 25 1.87 -12.04 -29.79
CA VAL A 25 2.43 -13.23 -29.13
C VAL A 25 2.44 -14.41 -30.10
N VAL A 26 3.62 -14.97 -30.34
CA VAL A 26 3.78 -16.19 -31.15
C VAL A 26 3.00 -17.35 -30.53
N LYS A 27 2.03 -17.87 -31.29
CA LYS A 27 1.18 -19.00 -30.90
C LYS A 27 1.73 -20.29 -31.52
N ARG A 28 1.71 -21.38 -30.75
CA ARG A 28 2.04 -22.72 -31.24
C ARG A 28 0.74 -23.43 -31.65
N PRO A 29 0.57 -23.85 -32.92
CA PRO A 29 -0.51 -24.75 -33.29
C PRO A 29 -0.29 -26.11 -32.60
N LEU A 30 -1.37 -26.68 -32.06
CA LEU A 30 -1.38 -28.05 -31.56
C LEU A 30 -2.11 -28.91 -32.57
N GLU A 31 -1.57 -30.08 -32.85
CA GLU A 31 -2.23 -31.08 -33.67
C GLU A 31 -3.61 -31.44 -33.07
N PRO A 32 -4.62 -31.63 -33.92
CA PRO A 32 -5.92 -32.08 -33.48
C PRO A 32 -5.78 -33.47 -32.83
N LYS A 33 -6.21 -33.59 -31.57
CA LYS A 33 -6.36 -34.90 -30.93
C LYS A 33 -7.50 -35.67 -31.60
N GLU A 34 -7.39 -37.00 -31.64
CA GLU A 34 -8.43 -37.88 -32.18
C GLU A 34 -9.83 -37.47 -31.70
N GLY A 35 -10.74 -37.29 -32.67
CA GLY A 35 -12.12 -36.84 -32.43
C GLY A 35 -12.35 -35.32 -32.41
N LYS A 36 -11.33 -34.47 -32.64
CA LYS A 36 -11.52 -33.00 -32.72
C LYS A 36 -11.02 -32.43 -34.03
N THR A 37 -11.93 -31.87 -34.83
CA THR A 37 -11.62 -31.29 -36.15
C THR A 37 -10.90 -29.93 -36.10
N LYS A 38 -10.96 -29.21 -34.97
CA LYS A 38 -10.40 -27.85 -34.87
C LYS A 38 -8.97 -27.85 -34.31
N VAL A 39 -8.02 -27.33 -35.10
CA VAL A 39 -6.64 -27.03 -34.67
C VAL A 39 -6.67 -25.98 -33.56
N ARG A 40 -6.16 -26.33 -32.37
CA ARG A 40 -6.10 -25.39 -31.23
C ARG A 40 -4.73 -24.73 -31.19
N THR A 41 -4.68 -23.44 -30.93
CA THR A 41 -3.41 -22.74 -30.72
C THR A 41 -3.16 -22.51 -29.23
N LYS A 42 -1.89 -22.57 -28.81
CA LYS A 42 -1.45 -22.24 -27.45
C LYS A 42 -0.49 -21.06 -27.48
N ALA A 43 -0.69 -20.13 -26.55
CA ALA A 43 0.18 -18.98 -26.34
C ALA A 43 0.77 -19.01 -24.91
N PRO A 44 2.00 -18.54 -24.71
CA PRO A 44 2.53 -18.32 -23.37
C PRO A 44 1.82 -17.15 -22.68
N LYS A 45 1.55 -17.27 -21.37
CA LYS A 45 1.14 -16.12 -20.54
C LYS A 45 2.23 -15.04 -20.60
N ILE A 46 1.89 -13.86 -21.07
CA ILE A 46 2.83 -12.74 -21.18
C ILE A 46 3.30 -12.33 -19.78
N GLN A 47 4.60 -12.28 -19.60
CA GLN A 47 5.21 -11.80 -18.35
C GLN A 47 5.56 -10.32 -18.47
N ARG A 48 5.49 -9.59 -17.35
CA ARG A 48 5.81 -8.15 -17.27
C ARG A 48 4.92 -7.25 -18.14
N LEU A 49 3.73 -7.70 -18.49
CA LEU A 49 2.69 -6.84 -19.05
C LEU A 49 2.09 -5.98 -17.94
N ILE A 50 2.00 -4.67 -18.18
CA ILE A 50 1.31 -3.75 -17.27
C ILE A 50 -0.19 -3.83 -17.58
N THR A 51 -0.99 -4.18 -16.58
CA THR A 51 -2.46 -4.27 -16.71
C THR A 51 -3.14 -3.28 -15.75
N PRO A 52 -4.41 -2.91 -15.99
CA PRO A 52 -5.17 -2.05 -15.07
C PRO A 52 -5.16 -2.56 -13.62
N VAL A 53 -5.22 -3.89 -13.45
CA VAL A 53 -5.12 -4.56 -12.13
C VAL A 53 -3.75 -4.31 -11.47
N VAL A 54 -2.65 -4.35 -12.22
CA VAL A 54 -1.31 -4.04 -11.68
C VAL A 54 -1.24 -2.58 -11.23
N LEU A 55 -1.81 -1.66 -12.02
CA LEU A 55 -1.89 -0.24 -11.67
C LEU A 55 -2.75 -0.03 -10.41
N GLN A 56 -3.90 -0.69 -10.31
CA GLN A 56 -4.78 -0.64 -9.15
C GLN A 56 -4.09 -1.18 -7.89
N ARG A 57 -3.41 -2.33 -7.98
CA ARG A 57 -2.62 -2.89 -6.87
C ARG A 57 -1.51 -1.94 -6.40
N LYS A 58 -0.83 -1.25 -7.33
CA LYS A 58 0.17 -0.23 -7.00
C LYS A 58 -0.47 0.97 -6.28
N ARG A 59 -1.61 1.48 -6.78
CA ARG A 59 -2.37 2.57 -6.14
C ARG A 59 -2.83 2.18 -4.73
N HIS A 60 -3.41 0.99 -4.57
CA HIS A 60 -3.86 0.46 -3.29
C HIS A 60 -2.72 0.38 -2.26
N ARG A 61 -1.55 -0.14 -2.66
CA ARG A 61 -0.38 -0.21 -1.77
C ARG A 61 0.06 1.18 -1.29
N LEU A 62 0.04 2.19 -2.16
CA LEU A 62 0.36 3.56 -1.78
C LEU A 62 -0.69 4.16 -0.85
N ALA A 63 -1.98 3.92 -1.11
CA ALA A 63 -3.07 4.35 -0.25
C ALA A 63 -2.97 3.79 1.17
N LEU A 64 -2.66 2.49 1.31
CA LEU A 64 -2.43 1.86 2.62
C LEU A 64 -1.26 2.48 3.38
N LYS A 65 -0.16 2.82 2.69
CA LYS A 65 0.98 3.51 3.32
C LYS A 65 0.58 4.89 3.85
N LYS A 66 -0.17 5.66 3.06
CA LYS A 66 -0.71 6.97 3.48
C LYS A 66 -1.63 6.82 4.69
N LYS A 67 -2.57 5.86 4.67
CA LYS A 67 -3.48 5.59 5.78
C LYS A 67 -2.74 5.24 7.07
N ARG A 68 -1.67 4.45 7.01
CA ARG A 68 -0.84 4.13 8.18
C ARG A 68 -0.13 5.37 8.75
N CYS A 69 0.39 6.24 7.89
CA CYS A 69 1.05 7.48 8.34
C CYS A 69 0.07 8.43 9.04
N LEU A 70 -1.13 8.61 8.46
CA LEU A 70 -2.19 9.42 9.06
C LEU A 70 -2.62 8.85 10.42
N LYS A 71 -2.90 7.54 10.50
CA LYS A 71 -3.25 6.88 11.75
C LYS A 71 -2.19 7.07 12.83
N ARG A 72 -0.90 6.93 12.48
CA ARG A 72 0.20 7.16 13.43
C ARG A 72 0.18 8.59 13.97
N LYS A 73 0.02 9.59 13.09
CA LYS A 73 -0.04 11.00 13.48
C LYS A 73 -1.23 11.29 14.40
N GLU A 74 -2.41 10.78 14.05
CA GLU A 74 -3.62 10.92 14.87
C GLU A 74 -3.45 10.31 16.28
N GLN A 75 -2.82 9.13 16.37
CA GLN A 75 -2.54 8.46 17.64
C GLN A 75 -1.52 9.23 18.49
N GLU A 76 -0.48 9.77 17.86
CA GLU A 76 0.52 10.61 18.52
C GLU A 76 -0.10 11.89 19.06
N ASP A 77 -0.90 12.58 18.25
CA ASP A 77 -1.62 13.80 18.64
C ASP A 77 -2.60 13.53 19.79
N ALA A 78 -3.32 12.41 19.75
CA ALA A 78 -4.24 11.99 20.81
C ALA A 78 -3.50 11.70 22.12
N TYR A 79 -2.38 10.99 22.06
CA TYR A 79 -1.57 10.67 23.23
C TYR A 79 -0.91 11.92 23.84
N ALA A 80 -0.41 12.84 23.00
CA ALA A 80 0.16 14.10 23.44
C ALA A 80 -0.87 14.96 24.19
N LYS A 81 -2.11 15.04 23.67
CA LYS A 81 -3.23 15.72 24.34
C LYS A 81 -3.55 15.10 25.71
N LEU A 82 -3.61 13.77 25.79
CA LEU A 82 -3.85 13.05 27.05
C LEU A 82 -2.75 13.33 28.09
N LEU A 83 -1.48 13.32 27.66
CA LEU A 83 -0.37 13.64 28.53
C LEU A 83 -0.41 15.09 29.03
N ALA A 84 -0.75 16.05 28.16
CA ALA A 84 -0.88 17.45 28.55
C ALA A 84 -1.98 17.64 29.61
N GLN A 85 -3.12 16.97 29.43
CA GLN A 85 -4.21 16.98 30.41
C GLN A 85 -3.75 16.41 31.77
N ARG A 86 -3.15 15.21 31.79
CA ARG A 86 -2.66 14.58 33.03
C ARG A 86 -1.61 15.41 33.75
N LYS A 87 -0.69 16.05 33.02
CA LYS A 87 0.32 16.95 33.59
C LYS A 87 -0.35 18.18 34.23
N LYS A 88 -1.36 18.77 33.58
CA LYS A 88 -2.12 19.90 34.11
C LYS A 88 -2.86 19.53 35.39
N GLU A 89 -3.55 18.39 35.41
CA GLU A 89 -4.25 17.87 36.59
C GLU A 89 -3.30 17.58 37.75
N SER A 90 -2.17 16.91 37.50
CA SER A 90 -1.15 16.64 38.51
C SER A 90 -0.55 17.91 39.10
N LYS A 91 -0.22 18.90 38.25
CA LYS A 91 0.26 20.21 38.69
C LYS A 91 -0.78 20.92 39.56
N ALA A 92 -2.05 20.94 39.14
CA ALA A 92 -3.14 21.54 39.91
C ALA A 92 -3.29 20.87 41.29
N ARG A 93 -3.27 19.54 41.36
CA ARG A 93 -3.31 18.79 42.63
C ARG A 93 -2.13 19.14 43.54
N ARG A 94 -0.91 19.23 42.98
CA ARG A 94 0.29 19.60 43.74
C ARG A 94 0.19 21.02 44.30
N GLU A 95 -0.30 21.98 43.53
CA GLU A 95 -0.47 23.36 43.99
C GLU A 95 -1.54 23.49 45.08
N ILE A 96 -2.67 22.77 44.96
CA ILE A 96 -3.68 22.72 46.03
C ILE A 96 -3.09 22.13 47.32
N ALA A 97 -2.34 21.02 47.22
CA ALA A 97 -1.71 20.40 48.38
C ALA A 97 -0.68 21.33 49.06
N LYS A 98 0.12 22.07 48.27
CA LYS A 98 1.04 23.09 48.80
C LYS A 98 0.30 24.20 49.54
N ARG A 99 -0.76 24.77 48.94
CA ARG A 99 -1.57 25.83 49.56
C ARG A 99 -2.20 25.39 50.89
N ARG A 100 -2.73 24.16 50.94
CA ARG A 100 -3.27 23.57 52.18
C ARG A 100 -2.19 23.42 53.27
N ARG A 101 -0.98 23.03 52.88
CA ARG A 101 0.14 22.88 53.82
C ARG A 101 0.64 24.23 54.35
N SER A 102 0.69 25.27 53.51
CA SER A 102 1.10 26.61 53.95
C SER A 102 0.05 27.23 54.87
N SER A 103 -1.25 27.11 54.58
CA SER A 103 -2.31 27.66 55.44
C SER A 103 -2.35 27.01 56.82
N MET A 104 -2.05 25.70 56.92
CA MET A 104 -1.94 25.00 58.21
C MET A 104 -0.71 25.42 59.04
N ARG A 105 0.31 26.01 58.41
CA ARG A 105 1.54 26.46 59.08
C ARG A 105 1.34 27.85 59.70
N ASP A 106 0.67 28.75 58.99
CA ASP A 106 0.30 30.08 59.53
C ASP A 106 -0.69 29.96 60.69
N SER A 107 -1.62 29.01 60.67
CA SER A 107 -2.61 28.84 61.76
C SER A 107 -2.03 28.26 63.06
N LYS A 108 -0.76 27.85 63.07
CA LYS A 108 -0.07 27.25 64.23
C LYS A 108 1.04 28.14 64.81
N SER A 109 1.32 29.27 64.16
CA SER A 109 2.23 30.31 64.66
C SER A 109 1.40 31.40 65.32
#